data_AF-A0AAV0XGT7-F1
#
_entry.id   AF-A0AAV0XGT7-F1
#
_cell.length_a   1.000
_cell.length_b   1.000
_cell.length_c   1.000
_cell.angle_alpha   90.00
_cell.angle_beta   90.00
_cell.angle_gamma   90.00
#
_symmetry.space_group_name_H-M   'P 1'
#
loop_
_entity.id
_entity.type
_entity.pdbx_description
1 polymer ?
#
loop_
_entity_poly.entity_id
_entity_poly.type
_entity_poly.pdbx_seq_one_letter_code
_entity_poly.pdbx_strand_id
1 'polypeptide(L)'
;MFLSYATVPMFAFMVLLNFFFLYSPVESVMNGRLYDTCQKCLDDTCHKKFHRPCLFKNGAYFCFTCNPENGNQKFYTLTECQGQCTDPRRTCVCADACYMCAPKGARNDPGSCRRPTIHEMNKCG
;
A
#
# COMPACT_ATOMS: atom_id res chain seq x y z
N MET A 1 33.61 30.07 17.92
CA MET A 1 32.25 30.08 17.35
C MET A 1 31.63 28.71 17.59
N PHE A 2 30.82 28.59 18.63
CA PHE A 2 30.05 27.36 18.86
C PHE A 2 28.94 27.37 17.82
N LEU A 3 29.08 26.57 16.75
CA LEU A 3 27.89 26.17 15.99
C LEU A 3 26.96 25.56 17.02
N SER A 4 25.86 26.26 17.27
CA SER A 4 24.94 26.06 18.38
C SER A 4 24.54 24.60 18.44
N TYR A 5 24.65 24.01 19.64
CA TYR A 5 24.42 22.60 19.96
C TYR A 5 23.06 22.04 19.46
N ALA A 6 22.14 22.91 19.03
CA ALA A 6 20.87 22.58 18.42
C ALA A 6 20.90 22.38 16.89
N THR A 7 21.88 22.95 16.17
CA THR A 7 21.95 22.87 14.69
C THR A 7 22.48 21.52 14.20
N VAL A 8 23.48 20.97 14.88
CA VAL A 8 24.08 19.66 14.58
C VAL A 8 23.05 18.52 14.64
N PRO A 9 22.22 18.37 15.70
CA PRO A 9 21.21 17.32 15.73
C PRO A 9 20.13 17.53 14.66
N MET A 10 19.67 18.76 14.40
CA MET A 10 18.67 19.03 13.35
C MET A 10 19.15 18.59 11.96
N PHE A 11 20.42 18.85 11.64
CA PHE A 11 21.01 18.42 10.38
C PHE A 11 21.13 16.89 10.31
N ALA A 12 21.54 16.24 11.40
CA ALA A 12 21.60 14.78 11.48
C ALA A 12 20.21 14.13 11.33
N PHE A 13 19.17 14.68 11.97
CA PHE A 13 17.80 14.21 11.82
C PHE A 13 17.27 14.41 10.40
N MET A 14 17.55 15.55 9.75
CA MET A 14 17.15 15.78 8.36
C MET A 14 17.83 14.81 7.38
N VAL A 15 19.13 14.51 7.58
CA VAL A 15 19.86 13.54 6.75
C VAL A 15 19.31 12.13 6.96
N LEU A 16 19.07 11.73 8.21
CA LEU A 16 18.47 10.43 8.53
C LEU A 16 17.06 10.29 7.95
N LEU A 17 16.20 11.30 8.12
CA LEU A 17 14.85 11.30 7.55
C LEU A 17 14.89 11.20 6.02
N ASN A 18 15.75 11.97 5.35
CA ASN A 18 15.93 11.85 3.90
C ASN A 18 16.36 10.43 3.49
N PHE A 19 17.28 9.81 4.24
CA PHE A 19 17.72 8.45 3.95
C PHE A 19 16.58 7.43 4.09
N PHE A 20 15.79 7.52 5.15
CA PHE A 20 14.64 6.62 5.35
C PHE A 20 13.53 6.84 4.31
N PHE A 21 13.27 8.07 3.90
CA PHE A 21 12.25 8.37 2.89
C PHE A 21 12.69 7.99 1.47
N LEU A 22 13.95 8.20 1.11
CA LEU A 22 14.47 7.88 -0.24
C LEU A 22 14.75 6.38 -0.44
N TYR A 23 15.11 5.66 0.63
CA TYR A 23 15.47 4.24 0.53
C TYR A 23 14.44 3.29 1.14
N SER A 24 13.25 3.75 1.52
CA SER A 24 12.20 2.82 1.97
C SER A 24 11.84 1.91 0.79
N PRO A 25 12.10 0.59 0.86
CA PRO A 25 11.83 -0.33 -0.24
C PRO A 25 10.33 -0.68 -0.36
N VAL A 26 9.50 -0.02 0.45
CA VAL A 26 8.07 -0.27 0.58
C VAL A 26 7.33 0.99 0.16
N GLU A 27 6.70 0.92 -1.00
CA GLU A 27 5.92 2.02 -1.57
C GLU A 27 4.47 1.87 -1.11
N SER A 28 4.13 2.66 -0.09
CA SER A 28 2.84 2.68 0.60
C SER A 28 1.84 3.66 -0.02
N VAL A 29 1.69 3.64 -1.35
CA VAL A 29 0.57 4.33 -1.98
C VAL A 29 -0.44 3.28 -2.42
N MET A 30 -1.45 3.10 -1.55
CA MET A 30 -2.71 2.47 -1.91
C MET A 30 -3.38 3.33 -2.99
N ASN A 31 -3.21 2.92 -4.24
CA ASN A 31 -3.90 3.54 -5.36
C ASN A 31 -5.36 3.06 -5.41
N GLY A 32 -6.29 3.95 -5.76
CA GLY A 32 -7.70 3.61 -5.82
C GLY A 32 -8.55 4.76 -6.30
N ARG A 33 -9.83 4.47 -6.54
CA ARG A 33 -10.84 5.48 -6.86
C ARG A 33 -11.79 5.64 -5.68
N LEU A 34 -12.09 6.90 -5.38
CA LEU A 34 -13.12 7.30 -4.42
C LEU A 34 -14.42 7.56 -5.17
N TYR A 35 -15.53 7.20 -4.55
CA TYR A 35 -16.87 7.33 -5.07
C TYR A 35 -17.79 7.88 -3.99
N ASP A 36 -18.65 8.81 -4.38
CA ASP A 36 -19.64 9.41 -3.47
C ASP A 36 -20.73 8.41 -3.09
N THR A 37 -21.05 7.48 -3.99
CA THR A 37 -22.10 6.48 -3.78
C THR A 37 -21.58 5.08 -4.06
N CYS A 38 -22.16 4.12 -3.34
CA CYS A 38 -21.86 2.70 -3.53
C CYS A 38 -22.07 2.29 -5.00
N GLN A 39 -23.17 2.73 -5.59
CA GLN A 39 -23.57 2.30 -6.93
C GLN A 39 -22.56 2.73 -8.00
N LYS A 40 -21.98 3.93 -7.87
CA LYS A 40 -20.88 4.36 -8.74
C LYS A 40 -19.65 3.45 -8.60
N CYS A 41 -19.36 2.97 -7.40
CA CYS A 41 -18.26 2.03 -7.17
C CYS A 41 -18.55 0.66 -7.79
N LEU A 42 -19.77 0.13 -7.57
CA LEU A 42 -20.20 -1.16 -8.15
C LEU A 42 -20.28 -1.12 -9.68
N ASP A 43 -20.61 0.04 -10.25
CA ASP A 43 -20.68 0.23 -11.69
C ASP A 43 -19.33 0.49 -12.37
N ASP A 44 -18.30 0.84 -11.60
CA ASP A 44 -16.97 1.08 -12.14
C ASP A 44 -16.28 -0.22 -12.59
N THR A 45 -15.38 -0.08 -13.54
CA THR A 45 -14.45 -1.11 -13.98
C THR A 45 -13.70 -1.80 -12.83
N CYS A 46 -13.39 -1.08 -11.74
CA CYS A 46 -12.73 -1.64 -10.56
C CYS A 46 -13.53 -2.83 -9.98
N HIS A 47 -14.84 -2.68 -9.87
CA HIS A 47 -15.71 -3.76 -9.42
C HIS A 47 -16.11 -4.69 -10.57
N LYS A 48 -16.64 -4.16 -11.69
CA LYS A 48 -17.18 -4.97 -12.80
C LYS A 48 -16.16 -5.83 -13.52
N LYS A 49 -14.99 -5.27 -13.81
CA LYS A 49 -13.96 -5.92 -14.64
C LYS A 49 -12.90 -6.62 -13.79
N PHE A 50 -12.51 -6.00 -12.68
CA PHE A 50 -11.44 -6.51 -11.83
C PHE A 50 -11.96 -7.24 -10.58
N HIS A 51 -13.28 -7.34 -10.40
CA HIS A 51 -13.94 -8.02 -9.27
C HIS A 51 -13.41 -7.56 -7.90
N ARG A 52 -13.05 -6.28 -7.78
CA ARG A 52 -12.52 -5.72 -6.53
C ARG A 52 -13.66 -5.26 -5.62
N PRO A 53 -13.52 -5.44 -4.30
CA PRO A 53 -14.54 -5.04 -3.36
C PRO A 53 -14.64 -3.51 -3.27
N CYS A 54 -15.86 -3.00 -3.19
CA CYS A 54 -16.14 -1.62 -2.83
C CYS A 54 -16.18 -1.51 -1.31
N LEU A 55 -15.30 -0.68 -0.75
CA LEU A 55 -15.12 -0.52 0.68
C LEU A 55 -15.60 0.84 1.14
N PHE A 56 -16.39 0.89 2.19
CA PHE A 56 -16.81 2.15 2.78
C PHE A 56 -15.84 2.58 3.90
N LYS A 57 -15.15 3.70 3.69
CA LYS A 57 -14.20 4.26 4.66
C LYS A 57 -14.35 5.79 4.71
N ASN A 58 -14.39 6.34 5.92
CA ASN A 58 -14.42 7.80 6.16
C ASN A 58 -15.54 8.56 5.41
N GLY A 59 -16.73 7.97 5.25
CA GLY A 59 -17.85 8.64 4.60
C GLY A 59 -17.88 8.51 3.07
N ALA A 60 -16.89 7.85 2.47
CA ALA A 60 -16.82 7.61 1.03
C ALA A 60 -16.72 6.11 0.72
N TYR A 61 -17.11 5.74 -0.50
CA TYR A 61 -16.86 4.42 -1.05
C TYR A 61 -15.55 4.45 -1.81
N PHE A 62 -14.74 3.42 -1.69
CA PHE A 62 -13.48 3.36 -2.37
C PHE A 62 -13.21 1.96 -2.90
N CYS A 63 -12.59 1.91 -4.07
CA CYS A 63 -12.12 0.68 -4.69
C CYS A 63 -10.61 0.83 -4.90
N PHE A 64 -9.80 0.07 -4.16
CA PHE A 64 -8.35 0.08 -4.35
C PHE A 64 -7.94 -0.77 -5.53
N THR A 65 -6.86 -0.34 -6.15
CA THR A 65 -6.14 -1.08 -7.15
C THR A 65 -4.66 -1.23 -6.81
N CYS A 66 -4.15 -2.46 -6.86
CA CYS A 66 -2.72 -2.75 -6.72
C CYS A 66 -1.99 -2.55 -8.06
N ASN A 67 -1.95 -1.30 -8.54
CA ASN A 67 -1.20 -0.97 -9.76
C ASN A 67 0.31 -1.05 -9.48
N PRO A 68 1.12 -1.45 -10.48
CA PRO A 68 2.56 -1.39 -10.35
C PRO A 68 3.00 0.06 -10.16
N GLU A 69 3.95 0.26 -9.26
CA GLU A 69 4.49 1.58 -8.91
C GLU A 69 6.02 1.50 -8.93
N ASN A 70 6.68 2.47 -9.57
CA ASN A 70 8.14 2.51 -9.78
C ASN A 70 8.76 1.19 -10.29
N GLY A 71 8.03 0.46 -11.14
CA GLY A 71 8.47 -0.82 -11.72
C GLY A 71 8.30 -2.03 -10.80
N ASN A 72 7.84 -1.85 -9.56
CA ASN A 72 7.52 -2.93 -8.65
C ASN A 72 6.07 -3.37 -8.85
N GLN A 73 5.88 -4.64 -9.19
CA GLN A 73 4.56 -5.22 -9.36
C GLN A 73 3.89 -5.43 -8.00
N LYS A 74 2.65 -4.93 -7.88
CA LYS A 74 1.81 -5.12 -6.70
C LYS A 74 0.71 -6.15 -7.01
N PHE A 75 0.31 -6.91 -6.00
CA PHE A 75 -0.62 -8.03 -6.09
C PHE A 75 -1.66 -7.92 -4.99
N TYR A 76 -2.84 -8.49 -5.19
CA TYR A 76 -3.92 -8.41 -4.19
C TYR A 76 -3.87 -9.57 -3.22
N THR A 77 -3.28 -10.69 -3.63
CA THR A 77 -3.15 -11.87 -2.79
C THR A 77 -1.69 -12.24 -2.59
N LEU A 78 -1.42 -12.82 -1.42
CA LEU A 78 -0.10 -13.36 -1.11
C LEU A 78 0.30 -14.44 -2.12
N THR A 79 -0.64 -15.27 -2.56
CA THR A 79 -0.40 -16.37 -3.50
C THR A 79 -0.02 -15.86 -4.89
N GLU A 80 -0.69 -14.84 -5.41
CA GLU A 80 -0.31 -14.20 -6.68
C GLU A 80 1.10 -13.61 -6.57
N CYS A 81 1.40 -12.94 -5.46
CA CYS A 81 2.74 -12.39 -5.23
C CYS A 81 3.78 -13.51 -5.18
N GLN A 82 3.55 -14.59 -4.43
CA GLN A 82 4.49 -15.70 -4.31
C GLN A 82 4.72 -16.42 -5.64
N GLY A 83 3.68 -16.52 -6.48
CA GLY A 83 3.80 -17.10 -7.81
C GLY A 83 4.68 -16.29 -8.77
N GLN A 84 4.75 -14.97 -8.60
CA GLN A 84 5.57 -14.09 -9.46
C GLN A 84 6.88 -13.63 -8.83
N CYS A 85 7.01 -13.69 -7.50
CA CYS A 85 8.21 -13.34 -6.75
C CYS A 85 9.16 -14.55 -6.68
N THR A 86 9.85 -14.83 -7.79
CA THR A 86 10.73 -16.01 -7.93
C THR A 86 12.15 -15.78 -7.42
N ASP A 87 12.56 -14.54 -7.19
CA ASP A 87 13.91 -14.20 -6.72
C ASP A 87 14.10 -14.64 -5.25
N PRO A 88 15.05 -15.55 -4.95
CA PRO A 88 15.29 -16.04 -3.59
C PRO A 88 15.80 -14.97 -2.62
N ARG A 89 16.25 -13.80 -3.10
CA ARG A 89 16.64 -12.65 -2.27
C ARG A 89 15.47 -11.73 -1.93
N ARG A 90 14.31 -11.95 -2.55
CA ARG A 90 13.09 -11.19 -2.32
C ARG A 90 12.07 -12.03 -1.56
N THR A 91 11.08 -11.35 -1.02
CA THR A 91 9.94 -11.96 -0.35
C THR A 91 8.70 -11.10 -0.59
N CYS A 92 7.55 -11.74 -0.60
CA CYS A 92 6.29 -11.01 -0.61
C CYS A 92 6.08 -10.35 0.74
N VAL A 93 6.03 -9.03 0.73
CA VAL A 93 5.67 -8.21 1.88
C VAL A 93 4.34 -7.54 1.62
N CYS A 94 3.61 -7.31 2.69
CA CYS A 94 2.42 -6.49 2.65
C CYS A 94 2.80 -5.01 2.77
N ALA A 95 2.30 -4.21 1.82
CA ALA A 95 2.40 -2.76 1.76
C ALA A 95 0.99 -2.19 1.55
N ASP A 96 0.44 -1.56 2.59
CA ASP A 96 -0.97 -1.17 2.64
C ASP A 96 -1.90 -2.35 2.37
N ALA A 97 -2.80 -2.28 1.38
CA ALA A 97 -3.66 -3.42 1.03
C ALA A 97 -3.12 -4.29 -0.12
N CYS A 98 -1.86 -4.13 -0.51
CA CYS A 98 -1.27 -4.85 -1.63
C CYS A 98 0.00 -5.60 -1.21
N TYR A 99 0.22 -6.76 -1.80
CA TYR A 99 1.45 -7.51 -1.69
C TYR A 99 2.44 -7.06 -2.77
N MET A 100 3.71 -6.96 -2.44
CA MET A 100 4.77 -6.69 -3.41
C MET A 100 6.01 -7.52 -3.14
N CYS A 101 6.77 -7.78 -4.19
CA CYS A 101 8.02 -8.54 -4.12
C CYS A 101 9.18 -7.61 -3.73
N ALA A 102 9.43 -7.50 -2.43
CA ALA A 102 10.45 -6.61 -1.86
C ALA A 102 11.69 -7.41 -1.41
N PRO A 103 12.85 -6.76 -1.21
CA PRO A 103 14.03 -7.42 -0.65
C PRO A 103 13.72 -8.08 0.71
N LYS A 104 14.35 -9.23 1.00
CA LYS A 104 14.26 -9.84 2.32
C LYS A 104 14.75 -8.86 3.40
N GLY A 105 13.96 -8.71 4.45
CA GLY A 105 14.18 -7.70 5.50
C GLY A 105 13.45 -6.38 5.28
N ALA A 106 12.71 -6.22 4.17
CA ALA A 106 11.80 -5.09 3.99
C ALA A 106 10.71 -5.09 5.08
N ARG A 107 10.26 -3.89 5.45
CA ARG A 107 9.19 -3.70 6.43
C ARG A 107 7.92 -4.39 5.93
N ASN A 108 7.45 -5.36 6.69
CA ASN A 108 6.20 -6.06 6.42
C ASN A 108 5.19 -5.64 7.48
N ASP A 109 4.07 -5.06 7.06
CA ASP A 109 2.94 -4.81 7.95
C ASP A 109 1.81 -5.80 7.62
N PRO A 110 1.84 -7.01 8.19
CA PRO A 110 0.85 -8.04 7.87
C PRO A 110 -0.58 -7.64 8.23
N GLY A 111 -0.76 -6.64 9.11
CA GLY A 111 -2.08 -6.11 9.47
C GLY A 111 -2.70 -5.26 8.37
N SER A 112 -1.90 -4.74 7.44
CA SER A 112 -2.34 -3.77 6.44
C SER A 112 -3.07 -4.43 5.26
N CYS A 113 -2.64 -5.63 4.84
CA CYS A 113 -3.27 -6.42 3.77
C CYS A 113 -4.42 -7.26 4.30
N ARG A 114 -4.97 -6.89 5.45
CA ARG A 114 -6.11 -7.57 6.02
C ARG A 114 -7.25 -7.49 5.01
N ARG A 115 -7.86 -8.64 4.73
CA ARG A 115 -9.08 -8.67 3.92
C ARG A 115 -10.11 -7.74 4.55
N PRO A 116 -10.80 -6.94 3.74
CA PRO A 116 -11.86 -6.10 4.24
C PRO A 116 -12.89 -6.94 5.00
N THR A 117 -13.38 -6.39 6.09
CA THR A 117 -14.36 -7.05 6.95
C THR A 117 -15.72 -7.08 6.26
N ILE A 118 -16.55 -8.07 6.62
CA ILE A 118 -17.93 -8.18 6.13
C ILE A 118 -18.71 -6.88 6.36
N HIS A 119 -18.45 -6.14 7.44
CA HIS A 119 -19.08 -4.85 7.71
C HIS A 119 -18.67 -3.75 6.72
N GLU A 120 -17.42 -3.76 6.25
CA GLU A 120 -16.94 -2.82 5.22
C GLU A 120 -17.49 -3.15 3.83
N MET A 121 -17.76 -4.44 3.57
CA MET A 121 -18.32 -4.93 2.30
C MET A 121 -19.86 -4.80 2.27
N ASN A 122 -20.55 -5.04 3.38
CA ASN A 122 -22.01 -5.02 3.49
C ASN A 122 -22.62 -3.61 3.52
N LYS A 123 -21.82 -2.55 3.63
CA LYS A 123 -22.36 -1.18 3.44
C LYS A 123 -22.71 -0.87 1.99
N CYS A 124 -22.33 -1.77 1.08
CA CYS A 124 -22.65 -1.71 -0.34
C CYS A 124 -23.66 -2.78 -0.79
N GLY A 125 -24.19 -3.59 0.14
CA GLY A 125 -25.06 -4.74 -0.14
C GLY A 125 -26.42 -4.65 0.54
#